data_AF-A0A971I5U5-F1
#
_entry.id   AF-A0A971I5U5-F1
#
_cell.length_a   1.000
_cell.length_b   1.000
_cell.length_c   1.000
_cell.angle_alpha   90.00
_cell.angle_beta   90.00
_cell.angle_gamma   90.00
#
_symmetry.space_group_name_H-M   'P 1'
#
loop_
_entity.id
_entity.type
_entity.pdbx_description
1 polymer ?
#
loop_
_entity_poly.entity_id
_entity_poly.type
_entity_poly.pdbx_seq_one_letter_code
_entity_poly.pdbx_strand_id
1 'polypeptide(L)'
;MRRLSLFLVLGLVIISLVGCGEMETVDDNAKIIDESSKQLNSLLVKSLAENASYLKEVVKNDNGNTYSIEDPQLWAEYYVSELANLISLTHQLLGDVQDEMKQDQLISYEKRWKNEFLPFLNRIKQGDIIALKNDVNDGFQLATEGIRDDNPQKVEQARDIFAKLSEQLPKMSPSKEIMMEDIKSKLLEGYVQVTAEEVKNQSGYDLIIPKYLPERFQHYGIFMRDNPGIPTEKMVKQLWYDPEKFEVLMVTEMKGNSTSLEGRIIFTEDLEGPGKINDIYAWAKYICSYEFTKNGISVQGYMLVNDESNRNEYERILKSLNAESQSLEGYTYDEETGRYVNEATGIWYVVENGYRVLPPEEYFDRDKVALIDRINIAERPNDVWELKEIRKITIKSGDTLVDIINPYFMNEHFRMNYEWYAKQVLELNNITDPHFIKAGDTLKIPIYIDSGSKGNQ
;
A
#
# COMPACT_ATOMS: atom_id res chain seq x y z
N MET A 1 -53.08 11.31 7.42
CA MET A 1 -52.68 9.91 7.73
C MET A 1 -53.31 8.96 6.73
N ARG A 2 -52.54 8.40 5.79
CA ARG A 2 -52.95 7.23 4.99
C ARG A 2 -51.72 6.53 4.40
N ARG A 3 -51.66 5.22 4.64
CA ARG A 3 -50.87 4.14 3.98
C ARG A 3 -49.45 3.85 4.49
N LEU A 4 -49.39 3.05 5.56
CA LEU A 4 -48.55 1.85 5.62
C LEU A 4 -49.20 0.76 4.76
N SER A 5 -48.48 0.17 3.79
CA SER A 5 -48.57 -1.23 3.34
C SER A 5 -47.66 -1.46 2.11
N LEU A 6 -46.45 -1.99 2.32
CA LEU A 6 -45.59 -2.54 1.24
C LEU A 6 -44.72 -3.75 1.71
N PHE A 7 -44.73 -4.09 3.00
CA PHE A 7 -44.03 -5.26 3.55
C PHE A 7 -44.74 -6.61 3.33
N LEU A 8 -45.82 -6.66 2.55
CA LEU A 8 -46.62 -7.88 2.31
C LEU A 8 -46.37 -8.54 0.94
N VAL A 9 -45.47 -7.99 0.11
CA VAL A 9 -45.02 -8.63 -1.14
C VAL A 9 -43.69 -9.37 -0.95
N LEU A 10 -43.00 -9.16 0.18
CA LEU A 10 -41.73 -9.83 0.52
C LEU A 10 -41.88 -11.22 1.16
N GLY A 11 -43.09 -11.79 1.24
CA GLY A 11 -43.35 -13.00 2.06
C GLY A 11 -43.98 -14.22 1.36
N LEU A 12 -44.15 -14.25 0.02
CA LEU A 12 -44.98 -15.25 -0.65
C LEU A 12 -44.39 -15.92 -1.91
N VAL A 13 -43.06 -15.98 -2.05
CA VAL A 13 -42.38 -16.75 -3.14
C VAL A 13 -41.78 -18.08 -2.63
N ILE A 14 -42.22 -18.57 -1.47
CA ILE A 14 -41.74 -19.87 -0.91
C ILE A 14 -42.73 -21.04 -1.11
N ILE A 15 -43.95 -20.87 -1.63
CA ILE A 15 -44.88 -22.03 -1.73
C ILE A 15 -45.60 -22.11 -3.08
N SER A 16 -44.90 -22.63 -4.08
CA SER A 16 -45.52 -23.49 -5.09
C SER A 16 -44.47 -24.26 -5.91
N LEU A 17 -44.48 -25.58 -5.68
CA LEU A 17 -44.14 -26.68 -6.60
C LEU A 17 -42.76 -27.34 -6.50
N VAL A 18 -42.67 -28.21 -5.47
CA VAL A 18 -42.04 -29.54 -5.51
C VAL A 18 -42.75 -30.43 -6.55
N GLY A 19 -41.97 -31.19 -7.34
CA GLY A 19 -42.46 -32.22 -8.25
C GLY A 19 -41.33 -33.10 -8.83
N CYS A 20 -40.78 -33.98 -7.99
CA CYS A 20 -40.04 -35.24 -8.24
C CYS A 20 -38.95 -35.32 -9.34
N GLY A 21 -37.71 -35.45 -8.87
CA GLY A 21 -36.58 -36.11 -9.55
C GLY A 21 -35.34 -35.99 -8.67
N GLU A 22 -35.02 -37.03 -7.90
CA GLU A 22 -33.80 -37.14 -7.09
C GLU A 22 -32.54 -37.08 -7.97
N MET A 23 -31.52 -36.27 -7.61
CA MET A 23 -30.16 -36.75 -7.30
C MET A 23 -29.20 -35.57 -6.95
N GLU A 24 -28.73 -35.59 -5.70
CA GLU A 24 -27.36 -35.31 -5.21
C GLU A 24 -26.60 -34.00 -5.55
N THR A 25 -26.34 -33.27 -4.45
CA THR A 25 -25.13 -32.48 -4.10
C THR A 25 -24.76 -31.26 -4.96
N VAL A 26 -25.25 -30.09 -4.54
CA VAL A 26 -24.70 -28.77 -4.87
C VAL A 26 -24.62 -27.91 -3.59
N ASP A 27 -23.87 -28.36 -2.59
CA ASP A 27 -23.68 -27.61 -1.32
C ASP A 27 -22.19 -27.33 -1.00
N ASP A 28 -21.25 -27.81 -1.84
CA ASP A 28 -19.81 -27.60 -1.61
C ASP A 28 -19.23 -26.40 -2.40
N ASN A 29 -19.86 -25.96 -3.49
CA ASN A 29 -19.33 -24.87 -4.32
C ASN A 29 -19.64 -23.47 -3.78
N ALA A 30 -20.63 -23.30 -2.91
CA ALA A 30 -20.94 -22.01 -2.29
C ALA A 30 -20.03 -21.67 -1.09
N LYS A 31 -19.33 -22.67 -0.54
CA LYS A 31 -18.50 -22.53 0.66
C LYS A 31 -17.01 -22.27 0.40
N ILE A 32 -16.55 -22.47 -0.84
CA ILE A 32 -15.14 -22.27 -1.22
C ILE A 32 -14.83 -20.78 -1.52
N ILE A 33 -15.84 -19.91 -1.59
CA ILE A 33 -15.70 -18.49 -1.96
C ILE A 33 -15.73 -17.55 -0.72
N ASP A 34 -15.63 -18.05 0.52
CA ASP A 34 -15.90 -17.21 1.71
C ASP A 34 -14.66 -16.71 2.49
N GLU A 35 -13.43 -17.17 2.18
CA GLU A 35 -12.21 -16.72 2.89
C GLU A 35 -11.16 -16.09 1.98
N SER A 36 -10.93 -16.60 0.77
CA SER A 36 -10.04 -15.95 -0.21
C SER A 36 -10.61 -14.62 -0.72
N SER A 37 -11.94 -14.52 -0.81
CA SER A 37 -12.68 -13.34 -1.28
C SER A 37 -12.70 -12.18 -0.27
N LYS A 38 -12.45 -12.45 1.03
CA LYS A 38 -12.38 -11.42 2.07
C LYS A 38 -11.05 -10.66 2.10
N GLN A 39 -10.03 -11.14 1.37
CA GLN A 39 -8.76 -10.44 1.14
C GLN A 39 -8.59 -9.98 -0.33
N LEU A 40 -9.60 -10.18 -1.18
CA LEU A 40 -9.55 -9.87 -2.60
C LEU A 40 -9.64 -8.34 -2.83
N ASN A 41 -8.50 -7.72 -3.14
CA ASN A 41 -8.36 -6.46 -3.90
C ASN A 41 -8.67 -5.11 -3.25
N SER A 42 -8.11 -4.79 -2.07
CA SER A 42 -8.29 -3.44 -1.49
C SER A 42 -7.82 -2.29 -2.41
N LEU A 43 -6.80 -2.49 -3.26
CA LEU A 43 -6.22 -1.42 -4.10
C LEU A 43 -6.90 -1.26 -5.47
N LEU A 44 -7.27 -2.35 -6.15
CA LEU A 44 -8.08 -2.28 -7.37
C LEU A 44 -9.49 -1.78 -7.05
N VAL A 45 -10.10 -2.26 -5.96
CA VAL A 45 -11.37 -1.74 -5.43
C VAL A 45 -11.24 -0.25 -5.13
N LYS A 46 -10.19 0.17 -4.42
CA LYS A 46 -9.97 1.59 -4.10
C LYS A 46 -9.80 2.44 -5.36
N SER A 47 -9.03 2.00 -6.35
CA SER A 47 -8.85 2.74 -7.61
C SER A 47 -10.13 2.83 -8.43
N LEU A 48 -10.93 1.76 -8.46
CA LEU A 48 -12.24 1.76 -9.12
C LEU A 48 -13.25 2.64 -8.38
N ALA A 49 -13.23 2.64 -7.05
CA ALA A 49 -14.07 3.49 -6.20
C ALA A 49 -13.72 4.97 -6.37
N GLU A 50 -12.43 5.31 -6.43
CA GLU A 50 -11.94 6.65 -6.69
C GLU A 50 -12.36 7.13 -8.08
N ASN A 51 -12.14 6.32 -9.13
CA ASN A 51 -12.59 6.65 -10.49
C ASN A 51 -14.12 6.74 -10.60
N ALA A 52 -14.86 5.89 -9.89
CA ALA A 52 -16.33 5.96 -9.84
C ALA A 52 -16.82 7.21 -9.10
N SER A 53 -16.08 7.71 -8.11
CA SER A 53 -16.40 8.95 -7.38
C SER A 53 -16.26 10.20 -8.26
N TYR A 54 -15.32 10.20 -9.22
CA TYR A 54 -15.14 11.27 -10.20
C TYR A 54 -16.17 11.22 -11.34
N LEU A 55 -16.71 10.04 -11.64
CA LEU A 55 -17.74 9.84 -12.66
C LEU A 55 -19.13 10.08 -12.04
N LYS A 56 -19.61 11.32 -12.05
CA LYS A 56 -20.96 11.70 -11.57
C LYS A 56 -22.16 11.04 -12.30
N GLU A 57 -21.97 10.01 -13.11
CA GLU A 57 -23.05 9.39 -13.90
C GLU A 57 -23.06 7.85 -13.92
N VAL A 58 -24.13 7.35 -13.31
CA VAL A 58 -25.14 6.40 -13.81
C VAL A 58 -24.72 5.18 -14.67
N VAL A 59 -24.63 4.01 -14.04
CA VAL A 59 -24.45 2.70 -14.72
C VAL A 59 -25.79 2.27 -15.32
N LYS A 60 -25.77 1.77 -16.57
CA LYS A 60 -26.96 1.19 -17.23
C LYS A 60 -26.94 -0.33 -17.08
N ASN A 61 -28.04 -0.93 -16.63
CA ASN A 61 -28.18 -2.39 -16.70
C ASN A 61 -28.63 -2.86 -18.09
N ASP A 62 -28.76 -4.18 -18.25
CA ASP A 62 -29.19 -4.85 -19.49
C ASP A 62 -30.53 -4.36 -20.06
N ASN A 63 -31.35 -3.73 -19.23
CA ASN A 63 -32.64 -3.15 -19.61
C ASN A 63 -32.55 -1.66 -19.99
N GLY A 64 -31.35 -1.09 -20.01
CA GLY A 64 -31.10 0.32 -20.32
C GLY A 64 -31.42 1.28 -19.17
N ASN A 65 -31.74 0.77 -17.98
CA ASN A 65 -32.09 1.59 -16.82
C ASN A 65 -30.84 2.09 -16.12
N THR A 66 -30.86 3.36 -15.76
CA THR A 66 -29.75 4.11 -15.21
C THR A 66 -29.85 4.16 -13.67
N TYR A 67 -28.82 3.71 -12.92
CA TYR A 67 -28.73 3.79 -11.45
C TYR A 67 -27.57 4.66 -10.97
N SER A 68 -27.81 5.52 -9.97
CA SER A 68 -26.77 6.31 -9.32
C SER A 68 -25.94 5.42 -8.40
N ILE A 69 -24.61 5.54 -8.44
CA ILE A 69 -23.72 4.88 -7.49
C ILE A 69 -23.80 5.67 -6.19
N GLU A 70 -24.51 5.13 -5.19
CA GLU A 70 -24.65 5.76 -3.87
C GLU A 70 -23.41 5.58 -3.00
N ASP A 71 -22.69 4.46 -3.18
CA ASP A 71 -21.44 4.13 -2.50
C ASP A 71 -20.41 3.59 -3.52
N PRO A 72 -19.45 4.42 -3.96
CA PRO A 72 -18.43 4.04 -4.93
C PRO A 72 -17.53 2.89 -4.47
N GLN A 73 -17.30 2.75 -3.15
CA GLN A 73 -16.47 1.70 -2.58
C GLN A 73 -17.20 0.36 -2.68
N LEU A 74 -18.43 0.30 -2.19
CA LEU A 74 -19.27 -0.91 -2.26
C LEU A 74 -19.51 -1.34 -3.72
N TRP A 75 -19.71 -0.36 -4.62
CA TRP A 75 -19.84 -0.63 -6.05
C TRP A 75 -18.56 -1.21 -6.65
N ALA A 76 -17.39 -0.68 -6.29
CA ALA A 76 -16.12 -1.20 -6.76
C ALA A 76 -15.82 -2.61 -6.24
N GLU A 77 -16.14 -2.90 -4.98
CA GLU A 77 -16.05 -4.25 -4.40
C GLU A 77 -16.92 -5.23 -5.18
N TYR A 78 -18.16 -4.84 -5.45
CA TYR A 78 -19.08 -5.62 -6.28
C TYR A 78 -18.53 -5.82 -7.71
N TYR A 79 -18.07 -4.75 -8.35
CA TYR A 79 -17.57 -4.78 -9.72
C TYR A 79 -16.32 -5.67 -9.89
N VAL A 80 -15.37 -5.60 -8.95
CA VAL A 80 -14.17 -6.47 -8.94
C VAL A 80 -14.55 -7.93 -8.70
N SER A 81 -15.48 -8.19 -7.78
CA SER A 81 -15.99 -9.53 -7.50
C SER A 81 -16.66 -10.15 -8.75
N GLU A 82 -17.51 -9.38 -9.43
CA GLU A 82 -18.17 -9.84 -10.65
C GLU A 82 -17.19 -10.06 -11.82
N LEU A 83 -16.16 -9.22 -11.94
CA LEU A 83 -15.10 -9.41 -12.94
C LEU A 83 -14.27 -10.67 -12.66
N ALA A 84 -13.89 -10.89 -11.40
CA ALA A 84 -13.17 -12.09 -10.97
C ALA A 84 -14.00 -13.36 -11.23
N ASN A 85 -15.29 -13.33 -10.93
CA ASN A 85 -16.22 -14.41 -11.21
C ASN A 85 -16.32 -14.70 -12.71
N LEU A 86 -16.44 -13.67 -13.55
CA LEU A 86 -16.50 -13.83 -15.01
C LEU A 86 -15.24 -14.54 -15.56
N ILE A 87 -14.06 -14.12 -15.11
CA ILE A 87 -12.77 -14.69 -15.53
C ILE A 87 -12.64 -16.14 -15.07
N SER A 88 -13.01 -16.43 -13.81
CA SER A 88 -12.96 -17.78 -13.25
C SER A 88 -13.90 -18.75 -13.96
N LEU A 89 -15.16 -18.34 -14.18
CA LEU A 89 -16.15 -19.15 -14.89
C LEU A 89 -15.75 -19.41 -16.34
N THR A 90 -15.15 -18.41 -17.01
CA THR A 90 -14.64 -18.56 -18.37
C THR A 90 -13.49 -19.58 -18.43
N HIS A 91 -12.55 -19.52 -17.49
CA HIS A 91 -11.47 -20.51 -17.38
C HIS A 91 -12.00 -21.94 -17.20
N GLN A 92 -12.95 -22.14 -16.28
CA GLN A 92 -13.55 -23.44 -16.03
C GLN A 92 -14.28 -23.98 -17.26
N LEU A 93 -15.04 -23.12 -17.93
CA LEU A 93 -15.84 -23.49 -19.08
C LEU A 93 -14.98 -23.89 -20.28
N LEU A 94 -13.81 -23.27 -20.43
CA LEU A 94 -12.82 -23.64 -21.46
C LEU A 94 -12.26 -25.06 -21.30
N GLY A 95 -12.37 -25.67 -20.12
CA GLY A 95 -11.95 -27.06 -19.87
C GLY A 95 -12.84 -28.12 -20.52
N ASP A 96 -14.08 -27.78 -20.88
CA ASP A 96 -15.11 -28.75 -21.32
C ASP A 96 -15.88 -28.33 -22.60
N VAL A 97 -15.26 -27.55 -23.48
CA VAL A 97 -15.90 -26.81 -24.60
C VAL A 97 -16.55 -27.67 -25.71
N GLN A 98 -16.50 -29.00 -25.61
CA GLN A 98 -17.07 -29.90 -26.61
C GLN A 98 -18.62 -29.91 -26.64
N ASP A 99 -19.28 -29.24 -25.70
CA ASP A 99 -20.74 -29.13 -25.59
C ASP A 99 -21.26 -27.82 -26.21
N GLU A 100 -22.19 -27.90 -27.16
CA GLU A 100 -22.87 -26.73 -27.77
C GLU A 100 -23.47 -25.80 -26.72
N MET A 101 -24.00 -26.35 -25.63
CA MET A 101 -24.60 -25.56 -24.54
C MET A 101 -23.55 -24.73 -23.79
N LYS A 102 -22.29 -25.18 -23.78
CA LYS A 102 -21.16 -24.43 -23.20
C LYS A 102 -20.64 -23.37 -24.17
N GLN A 103 -20.73 -23.57 -25.48
CA GLN A 103 -20.38 -22.54 -26.46
C GLN A 103 -21.30 -21.32 -26.36
N ASP A 104 -22.62 -21.53 -26.20
CA ASP A 104 -23.58 -20.45 -25.97
C ASP A 104 -23.31 -19.68 -24.67
N GLN A 105 -22.87 -20.38 -23.62
CA GLN A 105 -22.46 -19.75 -22.36
C GLN A 105 -21.19 -18.90 -22.52
N LEU A 106 -20.21 -19.36 -23.29
CA LEU A 106 -19.01 -18.58 -23.58
C LEU A 106 -19.34 -17.28 -24.34
N ILE A 107 -20.22 -17.36 -25.35
CA ILE A 107 -20.70 -16.19 -26.11
C ILE A 107 -21.42 -15.21 -25.18
N SER A 108 -22.20 -15.72 -24.22
CA SER A 108 -22.85 -14.90 -23.20
C SER A 108 -21.82 -14.16 -22.32
N TYR A 109 -20.75 -14.82 -21.89
CA TYR A 109 -19.68 -14.22 -21.10
C TYR A 109 -18.88 -13.17 -21.88
N GLU A 110 -18.55 -13.43 -23.14
CA GLU A 110 -17.90 -12.43 -24.01
C GLU A 110 -18.79 -11.19 -24.19
N LYS A 111 -20.10 -11.40 -24.37
CA LYS A 111 -21.07 -10.31 -24.47
C LYS A 111 -21.13 -9.51 -23.17
N ARG A 112 -21.14 -10.18 -22.02
CA ARG A 112 -21.10 -9.57 -20.70
C ARG A 112 -19.84 -8.72 -20.52
N TRP A 113 -18.67 -9.26 -20.84
CA TRP A 113 -17.40 -8.53 -20.86
C TRP A 113 -17.47 -7.25 -21.70
N LYS A 114 -17.91 -7.36 -22.96
CA LYS A 114 -17.93 -6.23 -23.92
C LYS A 114 -18.93 -5.13 -23.53
N ASN A 115 -20.04 -5.49 -22.91
CA ASN A 115 -21.13 -4.55 -22.64
C ASN A 115 -21.12 -3.97 -21.23
N GLU A 116 -20.71 -4.76 -20.23
CA GLU A 116 -20.75 -4.35 -18.82
C GLU A 116 -19.37 -3.85 -18.34
N PHE A 117 -18.30 -4.59 -18.67
CA PHE A 117 -16.99 -4.34 -18.05
C PHE A 117 -16.07 -3.47 -18.91
N LEU A 118 -15.90 -3.84 -20.17
CA LEU A 118 -15.01 -3.18 -21.11
C LEU A 118 -15.29 -1.67 -21.28
N PRO A 119 -16.54 -1.17 -21.32
CA PRO A 119 -16.82 0.27 -21.46
C PRO A 119 -16.34 1.09 -20.25
N PHE A 120 -16.35 0.51 -19.07
CA PHE A 120 -15.86 1.15 -17.86
C PHE A 120 -14.33 1.11 -17.82
N LEU A 121 -13.73 -0.06 -18.06
CA LEU A 121 -12.26 -0.21 -18.09
C LEU A 121 -11.60 0.63 -19.18
N ASN A 122 -12.25 0.85 -20.32
CA ASN A 122 -11.75 1.75 -21.38
C ASN A 122 -11.63 3.22 -20.95
N ARG A 123 -12.31 3.62 -19.88
CA ARG A 123 -12.18 4.98 -19.31
C ARG A 123 -10.96 5.11 -18.41
N ILE A 124 -10.37 3.98 -17.99
CA ILE A 124 -9.20 3.94 -17.13
C ILE A 124 -7.95 3.76 -18.00
N LYS A 125 -7.02 4.72 -17.91
CA LYS A 125 -5.80 4.75 -18.71
C LYS A 125 -4.57 4.32 -17.89
N GLN A 126 -4.68 3.19 -17.19
CA GLN A 126 -3.62 2.63 -16.33
C GLN A 126 -2.97 1.42 -17.01
N GLY A 127 -1.66 1.24 -16.88
CA GLY A 127 -0.88 0.23 -17.62
C GLY A 127 -1.36 -1.18 -17.35
N ASP A 128 -1.48 -1.55 -16.07
CA ASP A 128 -1.99 -2.86 -15.64
C ASP A 128 -3.44 -3.13 -16.09
N ILE A 129 -4.29 -2.10 -16.13
CA ILE A 129 -5.69 -2.24 -16.62
C ILE A 129 -5.75 -2.35 -18.14
N ILE A 130 -4.83 -1.68 -18.85
CA ILE A 130 -4.69 -1.84 -20.31
C ILE A 130 -4.21 -3.26 -20.63
N ALA A 131 -3.23 -3.78 -19.87
CA ALA A 131 -2.76 -5.16 -20.00
C ALA A 131 -3.88 -6.16 -19.71
N LEU A 132 -4.57 -6.02 -18.56
CA LEU A 132 -5.74 -6.83 -18.20
C LEU A 132 -6.78 -6.86 -19.33
N LYS A 133 -7.13 -5.69 -19.86
CA LYS A 133 -8.10 -5.57 -20.94
C LYS A 133 -7.67 -6.29 -22.21
N ASN A 134 -6.41 -6.12 -22.60
CA ASN A 134 -5.87 -6.74 -23.80
C ASN A 134 -5.85 -8.27 -23.62
N ASP A 135 -5.38 -8.75 -22.48
CA ASP A 135 -5.34 -10.18 -22.16
C ASP A 135 -6.75 -10.80 -22.15
N VAL A 136 -7.75 -10.14 -21.55
CA VAL A 136 -9.15 -10.64 -21.57
C VAL A 136 -9.71 -10.65 -22.99
N ASN A 137 -9.44 -9.62 -23.80
CA ASN A 137 -9.87 -9.58 -25.21
C ASN A 137 -9.21 -10.67 -26.04
N ASP A 138 -7.89 -10.85 -25.89
CA ASP A 138 -7.11 -11.87 -26.58
C ASP A 138 -7.59 -13.28 -26.18
N GLY A 139 -7.88 -13.50 -24.90
CA GLY A 139 -8.46 -14.73 -24.37
C GLY A 139 -9.81 -15.06 -25.00
N PHE A 140 -10.75 -14.11 -25.04
CA PHE A 140 -12.04 -14.32 -25.71
C PHE A 140 -11.89 -14.52 -27.22
N GLN A 141 -11.02 -13.77 -27.89
CA GLN A 141 -10.78 -13.94 -29.32
C GLN A 141 -10.23 -15.35 -29.64
N LEU A 142 -9.22 -15.80 -28.90
CA LEU A 142 -8.62 -17.12 -29.06
C LEU A 142 -9.63 -18.24 -28.77
N ALA A 143 -10.47 -18.09 -27.76
CA ALA A 143 -11.52 -19.04 -27.45
C ALA A 143 -12.55 -19.15 -28.59
N THR A 144 -13.05 -18.03 -29.09
CA THR A 144 -14.04 -17.99 -30.17
C THR A 144 -13.47 -18.53 -31.48
N GLU A 145 -12.22 -18.17 -31.83
CA GLU A 145 -11.54 -18.73 -33.00
C GLU A 145 -11.25 -20.23 -32.83
N GLY A 146 -10.84 -20.66 -31.64
CA GLY A 146 -10.59 -22.06 -31.31
C GLY A 146 -11.82 -22.93 -31.47
N ILE A 147 -12.98 -22.45 -31.01
CA ILE A 147 -14.25 -23.16 -31.17
C ILE A 147 -14.70 -23.21 -32.62
N ARG A 148 -14.73 -22.04 -33.29
CA ARG A 148 -15.22 -21.93 -34.66
C ARG A 148 -14.39 -22.76 -35.65
N ASP A 149 -13.08 -22.76 -35.44
CA ASP A 149 -12.14 -23.40 -36.36
C ASP A 149 -11.79 -24.85 -35.92
N ASP A 150 -12.44 -25.38 -34.87
CA ASP A 150 -12.14 -26.68 -34.22
C ASP A 150 -10.65 -26.85 -33.91
N ASN A 151 -10.05 -25.80 -33.35
CA ASN A 151 -8.62 -25.68 -33.07
C ASN A 151 -8.36 -25.75 -31.55
N PRO A 152 -8.05 -26.95 -31.00
CA PRO A 152 -7.84 -27.14 -29.56
C PRO A 152 -6.62 -26.38 -29.03
N GLN A 153 -5.64 -26.06 -29.88
CA GLN A 153 -4.46 -25.30 -29.46
C GLN A 153 -4.82 -23.85 -29.10
N LYS A 154 -5.75 -23.23 -29.84
CA LYS A 154 -6.25 -21.88 -29.51
C LYS A 154 -7.11 -21.87 -28.25
N VAL A 155 -7.90 -22.93 -28.03
CA VAL A 155 -8.70 -23.10 -26.80
C VAL A 155 -7.78 -23.22 -25.58
N GLU A 156 -6.70 -23.99 -25.67
CA GLU A 156 -5.73 -24.11 -24.56
C GLU A 156 -4.97 -22.79 -24.32
N GLN A 157 -4.59 -22.06 -25.37
CA GLN A 157 -3.99 -20.73 -25.23
C GLN A 157 -4.93 -19.73 -24.53
N ALA A 158 -6.22 -19.74 -24.88
CA ALA A 158 -7.22 -18.94 -24.19
C ALA A 158 -7.33 -19.34 -22.70
N ARG A 159 -7.33 -20.65 -22.42
CA ARG A 159 -7.41 -21.18 -21.06
C ARG A 159 -6.23 -20.75 -20.20
N ASP A 160 -5.01 -20.79 -20.75
CA ASP A 160 -3.78 -20.32 -20.09
C ASP A 160 -3.83 -18.83 -19.77
N ILE A 161 -4.38 -18.00 -20.67
CA ILE A 161 -4.59 -16.57 -20.44
C ILE A 161 -5.54 -16.36 -19.26
N PHE A 162 -6.71 -17.00 -19.27
CA PHE A 162 -7.68 -16.84 -18.18
C PHE A 162 -7.18 -17.42 -16.85
N ALA A 163 -6.35 -18.47 -16.87
CA ALA A 163 -5.69 -19.00 -15.67
C ALA A 163 -4.73 -17.96 -15.07
N LYS A 164 -3.86 -17.35 -15.89
CA LYS A 164 -2.94 -16.29 -15.44
C LYS A 164 -3.68 -15.08 -14.91
N LEU A 165 -4.74 -14.66 -15.60
CA LEU A 165 -5.58 -13.54 -15.17
C LEU A 165 -6.24 -13.81 -13.81
N SER A 166 -6.71 -15.04 -13.57
CA SER A 166 -7.29 -15.42 -12.28
C SER A 166 -6.28 -15.34 -11.12
N GLU A 167 -5.00 -15.58 -11.39
CA GLU A 167 -3.93 -15.49 -10.41
C GLU A 167 -3.42 -14.05 -10.21
N GLN A 168 -3.48 -13.23 -11.26
CA GLN A 168 -2.98 -11.85 -11.27
C GLN A 168 -4.01 -10.84 -10.76
N LEU A 169 -5.31 -11.06 -10.98
CA LEU A 169 -6.36 -10.14 -10.55
C LEU A 169 -6.24 -9.76 -9.07
N PRO A 170 -6.00 -10.70 -8.13
CA PRO A 170 -5.81 -10.40 -6.70
C PRO A 170 -4.53 -9.61 -6.37
N LYS A 171 -3.60 -9.49 -7.32
CA LYS A 171 -2.26 -8.90 -7.16
C LYS A 171 -2.09 -7.54 -7.85
N MET A 172 -3.09 -7.08 -8.62
CA MET A 172 -3.01 -5.82 -9.37
C MET A 172 -3.13 -4.60 -8.44
N SER A 173 -2.15 -3.68 -8.54
CA SER A 173 -2.12 -2.41 -7.81
C SER A 173 -1.84 -1.24 -8.76
N PRO A 174 -2.86 -0.48 -9.17
CA PRO A 174 -2.68 0.62 -10.13
C PRO A 174 -1.95 1.85 -9.55
N SER A 175 -1.68 1.91 -8.25
CA SER A 175 -1.17 3.11 -7.59
C SER A 175 0.30 3.42 -7.90
N LYS A 176 1.12 2.40 -8.23
CA LYS A 176 2.56 2.58 -8.47
C LYS A 176 2.82 3.34 -9.76
N GLU A 177 2.17 2.92 -10.84
CA GLU A 177 2.36 3.50 -12.17
C GLU A 177 1.88 4.95 -12.21
N ILE A 178 0.74 5.24 -11.56
CA ILE A 178 0.19 6.59 -11.43
C ILE A 178 1.13 7.49 -10.62
N MET A 179 1.66 6.99 -9.50
CA MET A 179 2.63 7.75 -8.71
C MET A 179 3.87 8.10 -9.55
N MET A 180 4.40 7.14 -10.31
CA MET A 180 5.56 7.38 -11.18
C MET A 180 5.25 8.31 -12.35
N GLU A 181 4.05 8.25 -12.92
CA GLU A 181 3.60 9.18 -13.96
C GLU A 181 3.42 10.59 -13.40
N ASP A 182 2.82 10.74 -12.23
CA ASP A 182 2.64 12.02 -11.54
C ASP A 182 3.98 12.65 -11.14
N ILE A 183 4.96 11.85 -10.70
CA ILE A 183 6.33 12.32 -10.46
C ILE A 183 6.89 12.98 -11.73
N LYS A 184 6.76 12.31 -12.88
CA LYS A 184 7.31 12.80 -14.16
C LYS A 184 6.52 13.99 -14.73
N SER A 185 5.19 13.89 -14.75
CA SER A 185 4.32 14.80 -15.49
C SER A 185 3.88 16.02 -14.69
N LYS A 186 3.81 15.92 -13.35
CA LYS A 186 3.32 17.01 -12.48
C LYS A 186 4.42 17.55 -11.57
N LEU A 187 5.15 16.69 -10.86
CA LEU A 187 6.16 17.16 -9.90
C LEU A 187 7.42 17.72 -10.58
N LEU A 188 7.76 17.20 -11.76
CA LEU A 188 8.98 17.52 -12.49
C LEU A 188 8.75 18.31 -13.78
N GLU A 189 7.54 18.81 -14.01
CA GLU A 189 7.24 19.59 -15.20
C GLU A 189 8.16 20.83 -15.31
N GLY A 190 8.86 20.92 -16.45
CA GLY A 190 9.80 22.00 -16.74
C GLY A 190 11.13 21.93 -15.99
N TYR A 191 11.42 20.86 -15.27
CA TYR A 191 12.74 20.60 -14.70
C TYR A 191 13.60 19.74 -15.62
N VAL A 192 14.92 19.94 -15.52
CA VAL A 192 15.94 19.11 -16.18
C VAL A 192 16.72 18.36 -15.11
N GLN A 193 16.99 17.08 -15.35
CA GLN A 193 17.80 16.27 -14.44
C GLN A 193 19.25 16.74 -14.43
N VAL A 194 19.87 16.83 -13.24
CA VAL A 194 21.24 17.29 -13.03
C VAL A 194 21.94 16.50 -11.93
N THR A 195 23.24 16.71 -11.78
CA THR A 195 24.08 16.17 -10.71
C THR A 195 24.27 17.17 -9.56
N ALA A 196 24.69 16.70 -8.39
CA ALA A 196 24.99 17.56 -7.25
C ALA A 196 26.11 18.58 -7.56
N GLU A 197 27.11 18.17 -8.34
CA GLU A 197 28.20 19.06 -8.76
C GLU A 197 27.71 20.17 -9.71
N GLU A 198 26.80 19.86 -10.63
CA GLU A 198 26.17 20.86 -11.49
C GLU A 198 25.34 21.86 -10.68
N VAL A 199 24.62 21.40 -9.66
CA VAL A 199 23.89 22.29 -8.73
C VAL A 199 24.87 23.22 -8.01
N LYS A 200 25.95 22.68 -7.45
CA LYS A 200 26.97 23.49 -6.77
C LYS A 200 27.57 24.56 -7.70
N ASN A 201 27.88 24.18 -8.93
CA ASN A 201 28.46 25.07 -9.93
C ASN A 201 27.50 26.18 -10.40
N GLN A 202 26.20 25.88 -10.54
CA GLN A 202 25.22 26.84 -11.06
C GLN A 202 24.53 27.67 -9.96
N SER A 203 24.29 27.08 -8.80
CA SER A 203 23.55 27.70 -7.70
C SER A 203 24.46 28.25 -6.60
N GLY A 204 25.69 27.76 -6.49
CA GLY A 204 26.70 28.26 -5.55
C GLY A 204 26.50 27.82 -4.10
N TYR A 205 25.78 26.72 -3.86
CA TYR A 205 25.59 26.12 -2.54
C TYR A 205 25.55 24.59 -2.65
N ASP A 206 25.83 23.92 -1.53
CA ASP A 206 25.71 22.46 -1.40
C ASP A 206 24.26 22.06 -1.09
N LEU A 207 23.80 20.97 -1.70
CA LEU A 207 22.44 20.46 -1.54
C LEU A 207 22.12 20.11 -0.09
N ILE A 208 20.88 20.43 0.32
CA ILE A 208 20.35 20.02 1.61
C ILE A 208 19.68 18.66 1.46
N ILE A 209 20.29 17.65 2.08
CA ILE A 209 19.83 16.26 2.06
C ILE A 209 19.31 15.83 3.44
N PRO A 210 18.31 14.94 3.51
CA PRO A 210 17.77 14.47 4.78
C PRO A 210 18.85 13.74 5.58
N LYS A 211 18.95 14.03 6.88
CA LYS A 211 19.89 13.35 7.78
C LYS A 211 19.36 12.04 8.36
N TYR A 212 18.07 11.77 8.16
CA TYR A 212 17.44 10.48 8.42
C TYR A 212 16.52 10.18 7.25
N LEU A 213 16.79 9.06 6.56
CA LEU A 213 15.95 8.53 5.50
C LEU A 213 15.93 6.99 5.58
N PRO A 214 14.75 6.37 5.74
CA PRO A 214 14.62 4.91 5.74
C PRO A 214 15.10 4.28 4.43
N GLU A 215 15.68 3.08 4.49
CA GLU A 215 16.26 2.40 3.31
C GLU A 215 15.27 2.10 2.19
N ARG A 216 14.00 1.99 2.50
CA ARG A 216 12.93 1.78 1.52
C ARG A 216 12.76 2.96 0.55
N PHE A 217 13.23 4.15 0.93
CA PHE A 217 13.21 5.32 0.04
C PHE A 217 14.34 5.23 -0.98
N GLN A 218 13.96 5.10 -2.24
CA GLN A 218 14.87 5.12 -3.37
C GLN A 218 15.08 6.56 -3.83
N HIS A 219 16.34 6.96 -4.02
CA HIS A 219 16.65 8.26 -4.61
C HIS A 219 16.24 8.27 -6.09
N TYR A 220 15.34 9.19 -6.44
CA TYR A 220 14.83 9.33 -7.80
C TYR A 220 15.73 10.23 -8.65
N GLY A 221 16.23 11.32 -8.07
CA GLY A 221 17.18 12.21 -8.74
C GLY A 221 17.10 13.66 -8.27
N ILE A 222 18.00 14.46 -8.85
CA ILE A 222 18.14 15.89 -8.64
C ILE A 222 17.73 16.59 -9.93
N PHE A 223 16.91 17.62 -9.81
CA PHE A 223 16.27 18.30 -10.92
C PHE A 223 16.38 19.81 -10.73
N MET A 224 16.62 20.54 -11.80
CA MET A 224 16.81 21.99 -11.74
C MET A 224 16.07 22.69 -12.88
N ARG A 225 15.56 23.89 -12.57
CA ARG A 225 15.03 24.84 -13.55
C ARG A 225 15.35 26.27 -13.14
N ASP A 226 15.11 27.21 -14.05
CA ASP A 226 15.08 28.62 -13.70
C ASP A 226 13.87 28.89 -12.80
N ASN A 227 14.07 29.67 -11.72
CA ASN A 227 12.98 30.02 -10.83
C ASN A 227 11.97 30.90 -11.58
N PRO A 228 10.69 30.49 -11.71
CA PRO A 228 9.69 31.25 -12.44
C PRO A 228 9.45 32.66 -11.89
N GLY A 229 9.63 32.84 -10.57
CA GLY A 229 9.50 34.14 -9.92
C GLY A 229 10.73 35.03 -10.02
N ILE A 230 11.92 34.43 -10.12
CA ILE A 230 13.21 35.13 -10.22
C ILE A 230 14.11 34.37 -11.21
N PRO A 231 13.99 34.58 -12.53
CA PRO A 231 14.65 33.74 -13.54
C PRO A 231 16.19 33.75 -13.48
N THR A 232 16.80 34.71 -12.79
CA THR A 232 18.25 34.77 -12.53
C THR A 232 18.71 33.78 -11.47
N GLU A 233 17.77 33.17 -10.73
CA GLU A 233 18.05 32.18 -9.70
C GLU A 233 17.56 30.79 -10.14
N LYS A 234 18.22 29.76 -9.62
CA LYS A 234 17.84 28.38 -9.85
C LYS A 234 16.92 27.90 -8.75
N MET A 235 15.94 27.08 -9.15
CA MET A 235 15.12 26.28 -8.26
C MET A 235 15.52 24.83 -8.45
N VAL A 236 15.96 24.20 -7.37
CA VAL A 236 16.44 22.81 -7.36
C VAL A 236 15.41 21.95 -6.62
N LYS A 237 15.20 20.73 -7.11
CA LYS A 237 14.29 19.76 -6.52
C LYS A 237 14.97 18.40 -6.44
N GLN A 238 14.93 17.79 -5.26
CA GLN A 238 15.37 16.43 -5.02
C GLN A 238 14.17 15.56 -4.67
N LEU A 239 14.13 14.33 -5.19
CA LEU A 239 13.05 13.38 -4.89
C LEU A 239 13.58 12.03 -4.42
N TRP A 240 12.87 11.47 -3.44
CA TRP A 240 12.97 10.08 -3.03
C TRP A 240 11.57 9.48 -2.96
N TYR A 241 11.44 8.18 -3.16
CA TYR A 241 10.14 7.52 -3.16
C TYR A 241 10.19 6.09 -2.62
N ASP A 242 9.10 5.68 -1.98
CA ASP A 242 8.82 4.31 -1.59
C ASP A 242 7.71 3.76 -2.50
N PRO A 243 8.04 2.86 -3.44
CA PRO A 243 7.08 2.30 -4.38
C PRO A 243 6.10 1.30 -3.76
N GLU A 244 6.39 0.77 -2.58
CA GLU A 244 5.53 -0.21 -1.90
C GLU A 244 4.48 0.50 -1.04
N LYS A 245 4.89 1.58 -0.35
CA LYS A 245 3.99 2.37 0.50
C LYS A 245 3.33 3.56 -0.20
N PHE A 246 3.72 3.87 -1.43
CA PHE A 246 3.26 5.04 -2.18
C PHE A 246 3.54 6.34 -1.43
N GLU A 247 4.80 6.49 -1.00
CA GLU A 247 5.28 7.66 -0.27
C GLU A 247 6.33 8.38 -1.13
N VAL A 248 6.27 9.71 -1.20
CA VAL A 248 7.27 10.53 -1.92
C VAL A 248 7.78 11.64 -1.01
N LEU A 249 9.09 11.68 -0.82
CA LEU A 249 9.80 12.83 -0.26
C LEU A 249 10.22 13.75 -1.40
N MET A 250 9.84 15.02 -1.31
CA MET A 250 10.24 16.06 -2.24
C MET A 250 10.88 17.21 -1.47
N VAL A 251 12.09 17.60 -1.84
CA VAL A 251 12.81 18.73 -1.25
C VAL A 251 13.04 19.76 -2.34
N THR A 252 12.50 20.96 -2.17
CA THR A 252 12.71 22.09 -3.08
C THR A 252 13.61 23.13 -2.42
N GLU A 253 14.64 23.56 -3.12
CA GLU A 253 15.65 24.50 -2.64
C GLU A 253 15.78 25.68 -3.61
N MET A 254 15.83 26.89 -3.08
CA MET A 254 16.08 28.10 -3.85
C MET A 254 16.78 29.15 -2.98
N LYS A 255 17.52 30.07 -3.58
CA LYS A 255 18.07 31.21 -2.83
C LYS A 255 16.93 32.05 -2.27
N GLY A 256 17.00 32.32 -0.97
CA GLY A 256 15.99 33.07 -0.24
C GLY A 256 16.50 34.45 0.14
N ASN A 257 15.68 35.48 -0.04
CA ASN A 257 15.99 36.85 0.41
C ASN A 257 15.51 37.16 1.84
N SER A 258 14.95 36.18 2.58
CA SER A 258 14.32 36.39 3.89
C SER A 258 15.13 35.87 5.07
N THR A 259 15.01 36.58 6.21
CA THR A 259 15.43 36.13 7.56
C THR A 259 14.71 34.86 8.00
N SER A 260 15.41 34.02 8.77
CA SER A 260 14.99 32.69 9.25
C SER A 260 13.52 32.59 9.64
N LEU A 261 12.71 31.99 8.76
CA LEU A 261 11.45 31.38 9.11
C LEU A 261 11.79 29.91 9.41
N GLU A 262 11.63 29.47 10.65
CA GLU A 262 11.49 28.04 10.92
C GLU A 262 9.99 27.76 10.97
N GLY A 263 9.50 27.09 9.93
CA GLY A 263 8.11 26.68 9.83
C GLY A 263 7.77 25.63 10.88
N ARG A 264 6.49 25.49 11.20
CA ARG A 264 5.99 24.31 11.93
C ARG A 264 5.76 23.19 10.92
N ILE A 265 5.86 21.95 11.36
CA ILE A 265 5.36 20.85 10.55
C ILE A 265 3.85 20.94 10.45
N ILE A 266 3.34 20.82 9.23
CA ILE A 266 1.91 20.78 8.94
C ILE A 266 1.61 19.43 8.28
N PHE A 267 0.65 18.69 8.82
CA PHE A 267 0.14 17.45 8.23
C PHE A 267 -1.35 17.65 7.92
N THR A 268 -1.75 17.56 6.66
CA THR A 268 -3.11 17.87 6.22
C THR A 268 -3.50 17.12 4.94
N GLU A 269 -4.80 17.00 4.68
CA GLU A 269 -5.34 16.57 3.38
C GLU A 269 -5.59 17.75 2.42
N ASP A 270 -5.60 18.98 2.95
CA ASP A 270 -5.94 20.19 2.21
C ASP A 270 -4.74 20.77 1.47
N LEU A 271 -5.00 21.42 0.33
CA LEU A 271 -4.03 22.28 -0.34
C LEU A 271 -3.94 23.65 0.37
N GLU A 272 -2.91 24.44 0.07
CA GLU A 272 -2.84 25.83 0.54
C GLU A 272 -3.98 26.73 0.00
N GLY A 273 -4.69 26.26 -1.03
CA GLY A 273 -5.91 26.86 -1.58
C GLY A 273 -7.13 25.93 -1.47
N PRO A 274 -8.26 26.26 -2.12
CA PRO A 274 -9.41 25.37 -2.13
C PRO A 274 -9.09 24.05 -2.85
N GLY A 275 -9.39 22.93 -2.21
CA GLY A 275 -9.17 21.59 -2.76
C GLY A 275 -8.31 20.73 -1.84
N LYS A 276 -8.24 19.45 -2.18
CA LYS A 276 -7.51 18.42 -1.45
C LYS A 276 -6.32 17.92 -2.25
N ILE A 277 -5.34 17.35 -1.58
CA ILE A 277 -4.15 16.81 -2.24
C ILE A 277 -4.49 15.70 -3.24
N ASN A 278 -5.53 14.91 -2.94
CA ASN A 278 -6.01 13.85 -3.82
C ASN A 278 -6.75 14.36 -5.07
N ASP A 279 -7.09 15.65 -5.14
CA ASP A 279 -7.57 16.29 -6.36
C ASP A 279 -6.43 16.48 -7.37
N ILE A 280 -5.17 16.56 -6.91
CA ILE A 280 -3.98 16.73 -7.75
C ILE A 280 -3.28 15.38 -7.97
N TYR A 281 -3.07 14.62 -6.90
CA TYR A 281 -2.36 13.34 -6.91
C TYR A 281 -3.31 12.26 -6.42
N ALA A 282 -3.94 11.52 -7.33
CA ALA A 282 -4.98 10.55 -6.97
C ALA A 282 -4.49 9.46 -5.98
N TRP A 283 -3.19 9.18 -5.97
CA TRP A 283 -2.55 8.20 -5.07
C TRP A 283 -2.18 8.77 -3.69
N ALA A 284 -2.11 10.09 -3.52
CA ALA A 284 -1.74 10.72 -2.25
C ALA A 284 -2.97 11.30 -1.57
N LYS A 285 -3.11 11.05 -0.26
CA LYS A 285 -4.22 11.53 0.56
C LYS A 285 -3.82 12.64 1.53
N TYR A 286 -2.55 12.66 1.92
CA TYR A 286 -2.03 13.67 2.84
C TYR A 286 -0.72 14.27 2.33
N ILE A 287 -0.45 15.48 2.78
CA ILE A 287 0.83 16.15 2.67
C ILE A 287 1.35 16.48 4.07
N CYS A 288 2.60 16.13 4.34
CA CYS A 288 3.36 16.63 5.48
C CYS A 288 4.37 17.66 4.96
N SER A 289 4.37 18.89 5.45
CA SER A 289 5.26 19.95 4.99
C SER A 289 6.13 20.51 6.11
N TYR A 290 7.34 20.91 5.77
CA TYR A 290 8.25 21.64 6.64
C TYR A 290 9.09 22.60 5.80
N GLU A 291 9.00 23.88 6.13
CA GLU A 291 9.72 24.93 5.42
C GLU A 291 10.66 25.65 6.35
N PHE A 292 11.88 25.92 5.90
CA PHE A 292 12.85 26.67 6.69
C PHE A 292 13.85 27.41 5.80
N THR A 293 14.66 28.28 6.41
CA THR A 293 15.81 28.90 5.75
C THR A 293 17.11 28.50 6.44
N LYS A 294 18.07 27.97 5.68
CA LYS A 294 19.39 27.56 6.15
C LYS A 294 20.46 28.14 5.24
N ASN A 295 21.41 28.89 5.80
CA ASN A 295 22.53 29.49 5.07
C ASN A 295 22.11 30.34 3.84
N GLY A 296 20.98 31.05 3.93
CA GLY A 296 20.44 31.86 2.81
C GLY A 296 19.71 31.05 1.74
N ILE A 297 19.50 29.76 1.95
CA ILE A 297 18.70 28.88 1.09
C ILE A 297 17.34 28.65 1.74
N SER A 298 16.27 28.95 1.02
CA SER A 298 14.92 28.57 1.38
C SER A 298 14.70 27.11 0.97
N VAL A 299 14.24 26.32 1.92
CA VAL A 299 13.99 24.88 1.77
C VAL A 299 12.53 24.60 2.04
N GLN A 300 11.89 23.87 1.13
CA GLN A 300 10.54 23.34 1.29
C GLN A 300 10.60 21.83 1.17
N GLY A 301 10.41 21.13 2.29
CA GLY A 301 10.31 19.68 2.34
C GLY A 301 8.85 19.24 2.39
N TYR A 302 8.47 18.29 1.54
CA TYR A 302 7.14 17.71 1.48
C TYR A 302 7.22 16.18 1.48
N MET A 303 6.37 15.54 2.30
CA MET A 303 6.02 14.12 2.18
C MET A 303 4.61 14.02 1.60
N LEU A 304 4.47 13.42 0.42
CA LEU A 304 3.18 13.04 -0.17
C LEU A 304 2.92 11.57 0.16
N VAL A 305 1.80 11.29 0.82
CA VAL A 305 1.54 9.97 1.43
C VAL A 305 0.08 9.56 1.30
N ASN A 306 -0.18 8.26 1.24
CA ASN A 306 -1.53 7.69 1.08
C ASN A 306 -2.28 7.49 2.41
N ASP A 307 -1.56 7.41 3.54
CA ASP A 307 -2.14 7.24 4.87
C ASP A 307 -1.37 8.00 5.98
N GLU A 308 -1.94 8.00 7.18
CA GLU A 308 -1.39 8.68 8.36
C GLU A 308 -0.58 7.76 9.30
N SER A 309 -0.39 6.48 8.94
CA SER A 309 0.17 5.47 9.85
C SER A 309 1.62 5.77 10.25
N ASN A 310 2.44 6.31 9.35
CA ASN A 310 3.84 6.63 9.60
C ASN A 310 4.07 8.13 9.88
N ARG A 311 3.05 8.86 10.36
CA ARG A 311 3.13 10.32 10.60
C ARG A 311 4.39 10.74 11.36
N ASN A 312 4.71 10.07 12.46
CA ASN A 312 5.89 10.39 13.27
C ASN A 312 7.20 10.25 12.48
N GLU A 313 7.27 9.28 11.58
CA GLU A 313 8.44 9.07 10.71
C GLU A 313 8.54 10.16 9.65
N TYR A 314 7.41 10.58 9.05
CA TYR A 314 7.39 11.71 8.10
C TYR A 314 7.89 13.00 8.76
N GLU A 315 7.45 13.26 9.99
CA GLU A 315 7.92 14.41 10.76
C GLU A 315 9.43 14.34 11.03
N ARG A 316 9.93 13.14 11.33
CA ARG A 316 11.34 12.86 11.60
C ARG A 316 12.20 13.08 10.36
N ILE A 317 11.78 12.56 9.20
CA ILE A 317 12.45 12.76 7.91
C ILE A 317 12.55 14.26 7.60
N LEU A 318 11.45 15.00 7.70
CA LEU A 318 11.42 16.43 7.37
C LEU A 318 12.29 17.28 8.32
N LYS A 319 12.20 17.05 9.64
CA LYS A 319 13.07 17.72 10.62
C LYS A 319 14.55 17.46 10.36
N SER A 320 14.89 16.27 9.85
CA SER A 320 16.28 15.91 9.57
C SER A 320 16.91 16.80 8.49
N LEU A 321 16.14 17.45 7.61
CA LEU A 321 16.65 18.37 6.60
C LEU A 321 17.35 19.60 7.22
N ASN A 322 16.89 20.04 8.39
CA ASN A 322 17.47 21.20 9.08
C ASN A 322 18.53 20.80 10.12
N ALA A 323 18.69 19.51 10.43
CA ALA A 323 19.65 19.04 11.44
C ALA A 323 21.11 19.45 11.11
N GLU A 324 21.87 19.77 12.16
CA GLU A 324 23.31 20.00 12.04
C GLU A 324 24.07 18.68 12.17
N SER A 325 25.06 18.46 11.30
CA SER A 325 26.00 17.36 11.45
C SER A 325 26.98 17.67 12.58
N GLN A 326 27.14 16.74 13.51
CA GLN A 326 28.08 16.83 14.62
C GLN A 326 29.23 15.85 14.37
N SER A 327 30.48 16.31 14.44
CA SER A 327 31.61 15.38 14.42
C SER A 327 31.58 14.51 15.68
N LEU A 328 31.54 13.19 15.51
CA LEU A 328 31.54 12.22 16.61
C LEU A 328 32.82 11.39 16.58
N GLU A 329 33.57 11.38 17.69
CA GLU A 329 34.80 10.60 17.81
C GLU A 329 34.52 9.10 17.70
N GLY A 330 35.25 8.39 16.83
CA GLY A 330 35.06 6.97 16.55
C GLY A 330 33.89 6.64 15.61
N TYR A 331 33.36 7.65 14.91
CA TYR A 331 32.31 7.49 13.91
C TYR A 331 32.69 8.17 12.60
N THR A 332 32.38 7.50 11.50
CA THR A 332 32.40 8.09 10.17
C THR A 332 31.01 8.60 9.81
N TYR A 333 30.90 9.88 9.44
CA TYR A 333 29.64 10.46 8.97
C TYR A 333 29.50 10.26 7.46
N ASP A 334 28.45 9.57 7.04
CA ASP A 334 28.03 9.46 5.65
C ASP A 334 27.10 10.63 5.33
N GLU A 335 27.61 11.57 4.53
CA GLU A 335 26.84 12.75 4.14
C GLU A 335 25.63 12.38 3.30
N GLU A 336 25.74 11.41 2.39
CA GLU A 336 24.68 11.03 1.44
C GLU A 336 23.46 10.47 2.14
N THR A 337 23.68 9.66 3.18
CA THR A 337 22.60 9.00 3.92
C THR A 337 22.27 9.68 5.24
N GLY A 338 23.12 10.60 5.71
CA GLY A 338 22.98 11.26 7.00
C GLY A 338 23.38 10.39 8.20
N ARG A 339 24.04 9.26 7.96
CA ARG A 339 24.30 8.21 8.96
C ARG A 339 25.66 8.41 9.63
N TYR A 340 25.74 8.09 10.92
CA TYR A 340 27.01 7.94 11.63
C TYR A 340 27.32 6.46 11.78
N VAL A 341 28.35 5.96 11.12
CA VAL A 341 28.80 4.58 11.23
C VAL A 341 29.85 4.48 12.32
N ASN A 342 29.62 3.65 13.34
CA ASN A 342 30.61 3.38 14.37
C ASN A 342 31.76 2.57 13.77
N GLU A 343 32.99 3.09 13.87
CA GLU A 343 34.17 2.48 13.23
C GLU A 343 34.55 1.12 13.82
N ALA A 344 34.17 0.85 15.08
CA ALA A 344 34.49 -0.40 15.76
C ALA A 344 33.44 -1.50 15.50
N THR A 345 32.16 -1.13 15.44
CA THR A 345 31.07 -2.12 15.31
C THR A 345 30.46 -2.20 13.92
N GLY A 346 30.67 -1.20 13.07
CA GLY A 346 30.02 -1.06 11.76
C GLY A 346 28.54 -0.69 11.82
N ILE A 347 27.96 -0.58 13.02
CA ILE A 347 26.55 -0.21 13.22
C ILE A 347 26.39 1.28 12.93
N TRP A 348 25.33 1.65 12.23
CA TRP A 348 25.02 3.05 11.96
C TRP A 348 23.95 3.63 12.87
N TYR A 349 24.01 4.95 13.06
CA TYR A 349 23.19 5.75 13.96
C TYR A 349 22.75 7.04 13.28
N VAL A 350 21.72 7.67 13.85
CA VAL A 350 21.42 9.08 13.59
C VAL A 350 21.55 9.88 14.88
N VAL A 351 21.77 11.19 14.76
CA VAL A 351 21.83 12.09 15.92
C VAL A 351 20.56 12.93 15.98
N GLU A 352 19.83 12.81 17.08
CA GLU A 352 18.57 13.53 17.31
C GLU A 352 18.60 14.22 18.66
N ASN A 353 18.39 15.55 18.66
CA ASN A 353 18.42 16.36 19.87
C ASN A 353 19.70 16.17 20.71
N GLY A 354 20.83 15.88 20.05
CA GLY A 354 22.13 15.60 20.71
C GLY A 354 22.28 14.17 21.26
N TYR A 355 21.31 13.28 21.03
CA TYR A 355 21.37 11.87 21.40
C TYR A 355 21.62 11.00 20.17
N ARG A 356 22.42 9.95 20.35
CA ARG A 356 22.60 8.90 19.34
C ARG A 356 21.36 8.02 19.36
N VAL A 357 20.66 7.93 18.23
CA VAL A 357 19.49 7.07 18.07
C VAL A 357 19.86 5.95 17.12
N LEU A 358 19.71 4.72 17.61
CA LEU A 358 19.81 3.57 16.75
C LEU A 358 18.47 3.40 16.02
N PRO A 359 18.48 3.50 14.68
CA PRO A 359 17.29 3.60 13.85
C PRO A 359 16.48 2.28 13.83
N PRO A 360 15.14 2.32 13.64
CA PRO A 360 14.30 1.13 13.52
C PRO A 360 14.79 0.14 12.44
N GLU A 361 15.34 0.62 11.35
CA GLU A 361 15.68 -0.16 10.15
C GLU A 361 16.96 -0.98 10.32
N GLU A 362 17.86 -0.58 11.21
CA GLU A 362 19.12 -1.27 11.45
C GLU A 362 18.92 -2.51 12.33
N TYR A 363 19.24 -3.69 11.80
CA TYR A 363 19.33 -4.91 12.60
C TYR A 363 20.72 -5.03 13.25
N PHE A 364 20.74 -5.44 14.51
CA PHE A 364 21.98 -5.83 15.19
C PHE A 364 21.69 -6.84 16.29
N ASP A 365 22.71 -7.65 16.63
CA ASP A 365 22.61 -8.59 17.72
C ASP A 365 22.71 -7.86 19.06
N ARG A 366 21.80 -8.16 20.00
CA ARG A 366 21.73 -7.53 21.33
C ARG A 366 23.10 -7.43 22.02
N ASP A 367 23.94 -8.45 21.87
CA ASP A 367 25.26 -8.53 22.49
C ASP A 367 26.27 -7.49 21.96
N LYS A 368 26.04 -6.92 20.76
CA LYS A 368 26.90 -5.89 20.15
C LYS A 368 26.68 -4.49 20.74
N VAL A 369 25.55 -4.23 21.40
CA VAL A 369 25.19 -2.89 21.93
C VAL A 369 25.49 -2.72 23.41
N ALA A 370 25.82 -3.78 24.14
CA ALA A 370 26.23 -3.72 25.55
C ALA A 370 27.49 -2.84 25.80
N LEU A 371 28.17 -2.39 24.74
CA LEU A 371 29.43 -1.64 24.78
C LEU A 371 29.28 -0.13 24.57
N ILE A 372 28.07 0.41 24.38
CA ILE A 372 27.93 1.79 23.91
C ILE A 372 27.03 2.63 24.83
N ASP A 373 27.60 3.69 25.40
CA ASP A 373 26.93 4.62 26.31
C ASP A 373 25.98 5.59 25.58
N ARG A 374 24.91 6.04 26.23
CA ARG A 374 24.00 7.11 25.77
C ARG A 374 23.42 6.89 24.35
N ILE A 375 22.89 5.70 24.09
CA ILE A 375 22.09 5.41 22.90
C ILE A 375 20.62 5.30 23.27
N ASN A 376 19.77 5.96 22.50
CA ASN A 376 18.36 5.65 22.43
C ASN A 376 18.14 4.56 21.37
N ILE A 377 17.61 3.41 21.75
CA ILE A 377 17.37 2.30 20.85
C ILE A 377 15.91 2.36 20.42
N ALA A 378 15.64 2.67 19.16
CA ALA A 378 14.27 2.67 18.64
C ALA A 378 13.74 1.24 18.50
N GLU A 379 12.43 1.06 18.63
CA GLU A 379 11.78 -0.22 18.29
C GLU A 379 11.96 -0.53 16.79
N ARG A 380 11.99 -1.82 16.45
CA ARG A 380 12.00 -2.30 15.06
C ARG A 380 10.59 -2.20 14.48
N PRO A 381 10.44 -1.97 13.16
CA PRO A 381 9.14 -2.01 12.48
C PRO A 381 8.40 -3.34 12.70
N ASN A 382 7.07 -3.33 12.66
CA ASN A 382 6.27 -4.53 12.93
C ASN A 382 6.36 -5.59 11.81
N ASP A 383 6.69 -5.18 10.59
CA ASP A 383 6.79 -6.01 9.39
C ASP A 383 8.08 -6.86 9.32
N VAL A 384 9.08 -6.58 10.17
CA VAL A 384 10.31 -7.37 10.24
C VAL A 384 10.18 -8.64 11.09
N TRP A 385 9.08 -8.81 11.82
CA TRP A 385 8.91 -9.91 12.77
C TRP A 385 8.25 -11.12 12.12
N GLU A 386 8.98 -12.24 12.07
CA GLU A 386 8.50 -13.49 11.50
C GLU A 386 8.21 -14.51 12.60
N LEU A 387 7.07 -15.21 12.52
CA LEU A 387 6.70 -16.23 13.50
C LEU A 387 7.70 -17.39 13.46
N LYS A 388 8.43 -17.59 14.56
CA LYS A 388 9.39 -18.69 14.72
C LYS A 388 8.73 -19.93 15.31
N GLU A 389 7.98 -19.75 16.40
CA GLU A 389 7.31 -20.87 17.09
C GLU A 389 6.11 -20.38 17.91
N ILE A 390 5.26 -21.32 18.33
CA ILE A 390 4.17 -21.06 19.28
C ILE A 390 4.41 -21.91 20.52
N ARG A 391 4.61 -21.27 21.66
CA ARG A 391 4.69 -21.91 22.97
C ARG A 391 3.30 -22.00 23.59
N LYS A 392 3.06 -23.03 24.41
CA LYS A 392 1.79 -23.25 25.11
C LYS A 392 2.00 -23.15 26.61
N ILE A 393 1.18 -22.35 27.28
CA ILE A 393 1.25 -22.10 28.72
C ILE A 393 -0.10 -22.45 29.34
N THR A 394 -0.08 -23.21 30.43
CA THR A 394 -1.28 -23.43 31.23
C THR A 394 -1.45 -22.28 32.21
N ILE A 395 -2.61 -21.61 32.15
CA ILE A 395 -2.94 -20.46 33.00
C ILE A 395 -3.20 -20.96 34.43
N LYS A 396 -2.56 -20.32 35.42
CA LYS A 396 -2.73 -20.64 36.84
C LYS A 396 -3.70 -19.65 37.50
N SER A 397 -4.24 -20.08 38.63
CA SER A 397 -5.10 -19.22 39.45
C SER A 397 -4.30 -18.02 39.94
N GLY A 398 -4.78 -16.81 39.64
CA GLY A 398 -4.12 -15.55 40.00
C GLY A 398 -3.22 -14.96 38.91
N ASP A 399 -3.01 -15.66 37.79
CA ASP A 399 -2.26 -15.10 36.66
C ASP A 399 -3.04 -13.96 36.01
N THR A 400 -2.31 -12.91 35.59
CA THR A 400 -2.82 -11.93 34.63
C THR A 400 -2.16 -12.12 33.27
N LEU A 401 -2.81 -11.64 32.21
CA LEU A 401 -2.25 -11.73 30.87
C LEU A 401 -0.90 -10.99 30.77
N VAL A 402 -0.76 -9.85 31.45
CA VAL A 402 0.47 -9.07 31.51
C VAL A 402 1.61 -9.85 32.16
N ASP A 403 1.33 -10.52 33.29
CA ASP A 403 2.34 -11.32 34.00
C ASP A 403 2.83 -12.51 33.17
N ILE A 404 1.95 -13.08 32.34
CA ILE A 404 2.31 -14.17 31.44
C ILE A 404 3.08 -13.65 30.22
N ILE A 405 2.67 -12.55 29.59
CA ILE A 405 3.24 -12.04 28.34
C ILE A 405 4.61 -11.38 28.56
N ASN A 406 4.76 -10.55 29.59
CA ASN A 406 5.95 -9.72 29.82
C ASN A 406 7.28 -10.50 29.82
N PRO A 407 7.38 -11.67 30.49
CA PRO A 407 8.62 -12.45 30.46
C PRO A 407 9.02 -12.90 29.06
N TYR A 408 8.08 -13.20 28.16
CA TYR A 408 8.42 -13.57 26.79
C TYR A 408 8.84 -12.36 25.99
N PHE A 409 8.08 -11.26 26.08
CA PHE A 409 8.41 -10.02 25.41
C PHE A 409 9.83 -9.53 25.76
N MET A 410 10.13 -9.42 27.06
CA MET A 410 11.41 -8.86 27.54
C MET A 410 12.63 -9.73 27.20
N ASN A 411 12.44 -11.05 27.09
CA ASN A 411 13.56 -11.98 26.90
C ASN A 411 13.74 -12.38 25.43
N GLU A 412 12.66 -12.48 24.67
CA GLU A 412 12.68 -13.06 23.31
C GLU A 412 12.52 -11.98 22.23
N HIS A 413 11.92 -10.83 22.54
CA HIS A 413 11.49 -9.83 21.55
C HIS A 413 12.16 -8.47 21.74
N PHE A 414 13.51 -8.50 21.76
CA PHE A 414 14.32 -7.28 21.88
C PHE A 414 13.98 -6.26 20.78
N ARG A 415 13.62 -5.03 21.16
CA ARG A 415 13.18 -3.93 20.28
C ARG A 415 11.83 -4.16 19.57
N MET A 416 11.04 -5.15 19.94
CA MET A 416 9.67 -5.25 19.43
C MET A 416 8.77 -4.23 20.12
N ASN A 417 7.76 -3.73 19.42
CA ASN A 417 6.71 -2.92 20.03
C ASN A 417 5.80 -3.78 20.92
N TYR A 418 5.65 -3.41 22.20
CA TYR A 418 4.87 -4.19 23.17
C TYR A 418 3.38 -4.25 22.80
N GLU A 419 2.78 -3.14 22.36
CA GLU A 419 1.36 -3.08 22.04
C GLU A 419 1.02 -3.97 20.85
N TRP A 420 1.87 -3.95 19.82
CA TRP A 420 1.76 -4.83 18.67
C TRP A 420 1.86 -6.30 19.10
N TYR A 421 2.87 -6.65 19.89
CA TYR A 421 3.05 -8.02 20.38
C TYR A 421 1.85 -8.50 21.21
N ALA A 422 1.38 -7.67 22.13
CA ALA A 422 0.21 -7.99 22.96
C ALA A 422 -1.03 -8.24 22.09
N LYS A 423 -1.23 -7.44 21.04
CA LYS A 423 -2.32 -7.66 20.07
C LYS A 423 -2.20 -9.01 19.36
N GLN A 424 -0.99 -9.40 18.93
CA GLN A 424 -0.77 -10.71 18.30
C GLN A 424 -1.11 -11.87 19.26
N VAL A 425 -0.78 -11.75 20.54
CA VAL A 425 -1.16 -12.76 21.55
C VAL A 425 -2.67 -12.84 21.69
N LEU A 426 -3.37 -11.71 21.77
CA LEU A 426 -4.83 -11.67 21.91
C LEU A 426 -5.54 -12.31 20.71
N GLU A 427 -5.12 -11.94 19.49
CA GLU A 427 -5.66 -12.46 18.23
C GLU A 427 -5.45 -13.97 18.11
N LEU A 428 -4.24 -14.47 18.39
CA LEU A 428 -3.92 -15.91 18.32
C LEU A 428 -4.78 -16.78 19.27
N ASN A 429 -5.27 -16.18 20.35
CA ASN A 429 -6.05 -16.87 21.38
C ASN A 429 -7.55 -16.52 21.34
N ASN A 430 -8.00 -15.72 20.38
CA ASN A 430 -9.39 -15.23 20.30
C ASN A 430 -9.86 -14.54 21.61
N ILE A 431 -8.98 -13.77 22.25
CA ILE A 431 -9.29 -13.05 23.49
C ILE A 431 -9.74 -11.63 23.14
N THR A 432 -11.02 -11.33 23.41
CA THR A 432 -11.60 -10.00 23.18
C THR A 432 -11.47 -9.07 24.38
N ASP A 433 -11.39 -9.62 25.60
CA ASP A 433 -11.16 -8.85 26.83
C ASP A 433 -9.97 -9.45 27.60
N PRO A 434 -8.83 -8.72 27.72
CA PRO A 434 -7.61 -9.21 28.36
C PRO A 434 -7.77 -9.47 29.87
N HIS A 435 -8.85 -9.02 30.51
CA HIS A 435 -9.12 -9.26 31.94
C HIS A 435 -9.81 -10.59 32.21
N PHE A 436 -10.33 -11.26 31.18
CA PHE A 436 -11.08 -12.52 31.33
C PHE A 436 -10.30 -13.70 30.77
N ILE A 437 -9.29 -14.13 31.52
CA ILE A 437 -8.59 -15.42 31.32
C ILE A 437 -8.97 -16.40 32.42
N LYS A 438 -9.02 -17.71 32.10
CA LYS A 438 -9.44 -18.73 33.06
C LYS A 438 -8.29 -19.65 33.43
N ALA A 439 -8.15 -19.92 34.72
CA ALA A 439 -7.22 -20.91 35.22
C ALA A 439 -7.55 -22.30 34.63
N GLY A 440 -6.52 -23.03 34.22
CA GLY A 440 -6.62 -24.32 33.54
C GLY A 440 -6.66 -24.23 32.02
N ASP A 441 -6.97 -23.06 31.44
CA ASP A 441 -6.92 -22.88 30.00
C ASP A 441 -5.46 -22.87 29.48
N THR A 442 -5.30 -23.15 28.19
CA THR A 442 -4.00 -23.08 27.52
C THR A 442 -3.91 -21.81 26.70
N LEU A 443 -2.94 -20.95 27.02
CA LEU A 443 -2.58 -19.76 26.28
C LEU A 443 -1.46 -20.08 25.27
N LYS A 444 -1.66 -19.71 24.02
CA LYS A 444 -0.65 -19.78 22.96
C LYS A 444 0.17 -18.49 22.94
N ILE A 445 1.48 -18.59 23.10
CA ILE A 445 2.41 -17.47 23.04
C ILE A 445 3.22 -17.57 21.74
N PRO A 446 3.04 -16.64 20.79
CA PRO A 446 3.86 -16.58 19.59
C PRO A 446 5.25 -16.06 19.94
N ILE A 447 6.29 -16.72 19.44
CA ILE A 447 7.67 -16.24 19.51
C ILE A 447 8.07 -15.85 18.10
N TYR A 448 8.44 -14.58 17.91
CA TYR A 448 8.94 -14.08 16.65
C TYR A 448 10.46 -14.04 16.62
N ILE A 449 11.01 -14.02 15.41
CA ILE A 449 12.40 -13.73 15.11
C ILE A 449 12.45 -12.54 14.16
N ASP A 450 13.45 -11.68 14.32
CA ASP A 450 13.71 -10.58 13.40
C ASP A 450 14.24 -11.14 12.07
N SER A 451 13.62 -10.81 10.95
CA SER A 451 14.05 -11.27 9.63
C SER A 451 15.50 -10.86 9.32
N GLY A 452 15.96 -9.73 9.85
CA GLY A 452 17.35 -9.27 9.75
C GLY A 452 18.38 -10.20 10.39
N SER A 453 17.97 -11.04 11.36
CA SER A 453 18.87 -12.01 11.99
C SER A 453 19.24 -13.17 11.06
N LYS A 454 18.48 -13.40 9.99
CA LYS A 454 18.70 -14.51 9.05
C LYS A 454 19.73 -14.16 7.98
N GLY A 455 19.90 -12.88 7.65
CA GLY A 455 20.83 -12.41 6.61
C GLY A 455 22.30 -12.34 7.04
N ASN A 456 22.60 -12.49 8.34
CA ASN A 456 23.93 -12.36 8.93
C ASN A 456 24.55 -13.68 9.41
N GLN A 457 24.05 -14.84 8.93
CA GLN A 457 24.63 -16.17 9.22
C GLN A 457 25.54 -16.68 8.11
#